data_AF-A0A9E5V333-F1
#
_entry.id   AF-A0A9E5V333-F1
#
_cell.length_a   1.000
_cell.length_b   1.000
_cell.length_c   1.000
_cell.angle_alpha   90.00
_cell.angle_beta   90.00
_cell.angle_gamma   90.00
#
_symmetry.space_group_name_H-M   'P 1'
#
loop_
_entity.id
_entity.type
_entity.pdbx_description
1 polymer ?
#
loop_
_entity_poly.entity_id
_entity_poly.type
_entity_poly.pdbx_seq_one_letter_code
_entity_poly.pdbx_strand_id
1 'polypeptide(L)'
;MALEIKISPELEQQLQQAAAQAGVAPDVYAMRLLEQGLSLTRLQSNSVKRLSSAEAELLQRINHSLSQIDWNRYRTLLTKRDNAVLTLDEQAELIALSDRVEAINVDRIQALTELAKTRQRTVKDLIAELGLKPIAHA
;
A
#
# COMPACT_ATOMS: atom_id res chain seq x y z
N MET A 1 27.37 -14.51 -23.71
CA MET A 1 27.00 -15.62 -22.80
C MET A 1 25.78 -16.31 -23.38
N ALA A 2 25.76 -17.64 -23.43
CA ALA A 2 24.59 -18.41 -23.84
C ALA A 2 23.84 -18.88 -22.59
N LEU A 3 22.51 -18.77 -22.60
CA LEU A 3 21.61 -19.21 -21.53
C LEU A 3 20.64 -20.23 -22.12
N GLU A 4 20.63 -21.45 -21.59
CA GLU A 4 19.67 -22.47 -21.97
C GLU A 4 18.46 -22.40 -21.04
N ILE A 5 17.27 -22.16 -21.61
CA ILE A 5 16.01 -22.06 -20.87
C ILE A 5 15.12 -23.23 -21.28
N LYS A 6 14.73 -24.06 -20.31
CA LYS A 6 13.73 -25.11 -20.52
C LYS A 6 12.33 -24.51 -20.43
N ILE A 7 11.61 -24.48 -21.54
CA ILE A 7 10.20 -24.04 -21.61
C ILE A 7 9.27 -25.25 -21.75
N SER A 8 8.02 -25.13 -21.30
CA SER A 8 7.02 -26.19 -21.49
C SER A 8 6.66 -26.33 -22.97
N PRO A 9 6.25 -27.53 -23.43
CA PRO A 9 5.90 -27.78 -24.83
C PRO A 9 4.73 -26.89 -25.31
N GLU A 10 3.80 -26.55 -24.42
CA GLU A 10 2.69 -25.64 -24.72
C GLU A 10 3.18 -24.21 -25.00
N LEU A 11 4.17 -23.74 -24.23
CA LEU A 11 4.73 -22.41 -24.41
C LEU A 11 5.61 -22.33 -25.66
N GLU A 12 6.34 -23.40 -25.98
CA GLU A 12 7.08 -23.54 -27.23
C GLU A 12 6.14 -23.44 -28.45
N GLN A 13 5.01 -24.15 -28.43
CA GLN A 13 4.01 -24.07 -29.50
C GLN A 13 3.43 -22.66 -29.65
N GLN A 14 3.09 -22.00 -28.54
CA GLN A 14 2.60 -20.62 -28.56
C GLN A 14 3.64 -19.65 -29.10
N LEU A 15 4.91 -19.81 -28.72
CA LEU A 15 6.02 -19.00 -29.21
C LEU A 15 6.20 -19.15 -30.73
N GLN A 16 6.15 -20.38 -31.24
CA GLN A 16 6.26 -20.66 -32.67
C GLN A 16 5.10 -20.02 -33.46
N GLN A 17 3.87 -20.15 -32.98
CA GLN A 17 2.70 -19.55 -33.63
C GLN A 17 2.77 -18.02 -33.63
N ALA A 18 3.15 -17.41 -32.50
CA ALA A 18 3.27 -15.96 -32.38
C ALA A 18 4.41 -15.41 -33.25
N ALA A 19 5.53 -16.13 -33.34
CA ALA A 19 6.65 -15.79 -34.22
C ALA A 19 6.26 -15.88 -35.70
N ALA A 20 5.52 -16.91 -36.09
CA ALA A 20 4.99 -17.07 -37.45
C ALA A 20 4.03 -15.94 -37.82
N GLN A 21 3.13 -15.53 -36.92
CA GLN A 21 2.24 -14.37 -37.13
C GLN A 21 3.01 -13.05 -37.26
N ALA A 22 4.11 -12.93 -36.53
CA ALA A 22 5.00 -11.77 -36.60
C ALA A 22 6.02 -11.84 -37.76
N GLY A 23 6.04 -12.92 -38.54
CA GLY A 23 6.95 -13.11 -39.67
C GLY A 23 8.43 -13.21 -39.30
N VAL A 24 8.74 -13.64 -38.08
CA VAL A 24 10.12 -13.72 -37.55
C VAL A 24 10.43 -15.12 -37.03
N ALA A 25 11.72 -15.43 -36.89
CA ALA A 25 12.16 -16.69 -36.30
C ALA A 25 11.80 -16.75 -34.79
N PRO A 26 11.49 -17.94 -34.24
CA PRO A 26 11.11 -18.11 -32.83
C PRO A 26 12.15 -17.55 -31.85
N ASP A 27 13.44 -17.74 -32.12
CA ASP A 27 14.53 -17.25 -31.26
C ASP A 27 14.55 -15.71 -31.19
N VAL A 28 14.37 -15.06 -32.34
CA VAL A 28 14.34 -13.59 -32.44
C VAL A 28 13.12 -13.03 -31.72
N TYR A 29 11.97 -13.70 -31.87
CA TYR A 29 10.75 -13.34 -31.17
C TYR A 29 10.88 -13.50 -29.66
N ALA A 30 11.47 -14.61 -29.20
CA ALA A 30 11.76 -14.86 -27.78
C ALA A 30 12.72 -13.82 -27.20
N MET A 31 13.80 -13.49 -27.90
CA MET A 31 14.73 -12.45 -27.48
C MET A 31 14.02 -11.10 -27.32
N ARG A 32 13.20 -10.71 -28.28
CA ARG A 32 12.44 -9.45 -28.22
C ARG A 32 11.47 -9.42 -27.03
N LEU A 33 10.78 -10.53 -26.74
CA LEU A 33 9.91 -10.64 -25.58
C LEU A 33 10.69 -10.52 -24.26
N LEU A 34 11.86 -11.17 -24.19
CA LEU A 34 12.74 -11.07 -23.02
C LEU A 34 13.25 -9.64 -22.82
N GLU A 35 13.68 -8.96 -23.89
CA GLU A 35 14.13 -7.56 -23.83
C GLU A 35 13.02 -6.62 -23.38
N GLN A 36 11.79 -6.81 -23.88
CA GLN A 36 10.62 -6.03 -23.47
C GLN A 36 10.28 -6.27 -22.00
N GLY A 37 10.24 -7.54 -21.56
CA GLY A 37 9.98 -7.91 -20.17
C GLY A 37 11.02 -7.33 -19.22
N LEU A 38 12.31 -7.41 -19.57
CA LEU A 38 13.39 -6.83 -18.76
C LEU A 38 13.36 -5.31 -18.73
N SER A 39 12.92 -4.65 -19.82
CA SER A 39 12.77 -3.20 -19.87
C SER A 39 11.64 -2.72 -18.96
N LEU A 40 10.50 -3.42 -18.97
CA LEU A 40 9.38 -3.17 -18.04
C LEU A 40 9.81 -3.39 -16.58
N THR A 41 10.54 -4.48 -16.31
CA THR A 41 11.09 -4.76 -14.97
C THR A 41 12.06 -3.67 -14.53
N ARG A 42 12.90 -3.11 -15.41
CA ARG A 42 13.80 -1.98 -15.05
C ARG A 42 13.05 -0.70 -14.76
N LEU A 43 12.01 -0.38 -15.54
CA LEU A 43 11.15 0.78 -15.28
C LEU A 43 10.43 0.63 -13.93
N GLN A 44 9.93 -0.58 -13.63
CA GLN A 44 9.31 -0.89 -12.34
C GLN A 44 10.34 -0.90 -11.20
N SER A 45 11.53 -1.46 -11.41
CA SER A 45 12.62 -1.49 -10.41
C SER A 45 13.22 -0.10 -10.12
N ASN A 46 13.20 0.81 -11.09
CA ASN A 46 13.54 2.22 -10.88
C ASN A 46 12.42 3.01 -10.15
N SER A 47 11.19 2.50 -10.16
CA SER A 47 10.05 3.10 -9.44
C SER A 47 9.85 2.51 -8.03
N VAL A 48 10.30 1.26 -7.80
CA VAL A 48 10.35 0.66 -6.47
C VAL A 48 11.70 1.04 -5.85
N LYS A 49 11.78 2.28 -5.37
CA LYS A 49 12.71 2.60 -4.27
C LYS A 49 12.55 1.50 -3.23
N ARG A 50 13.60 0.70 -2.97
CA ARG A 50 13.64 -0.11 -1.75
C ARG A 50 13.36 0.87 -0.61
N LEU A 51 12.21 0.69 0.07
CA LEU A 51 11.83 1.55 1.19
C LEU A 51 13.02 1.61 2.14
N SER A 52 13.52 2.81 2.40
CA SER A 52 14.53 2.96 3.45
C SER A 52 13.92 2.52 4.78
N SER A 53 14.74 2.10 5.75
CA SER A 53 14.24 1.76 7.10
C SER A 53 13.36 2.88 7.66
N ALA A 54 13.78 4.14 7.44
CA ALA A 54 13.02 5.32 7.83
C ALA A 54 11.65 5.42 7.12
N GLU A 55 11.57 5.16 5.82
CA GLU A 55 10.27 5.16 5.11
C GLU A 55 9.35 4.02 5.58
N ALA A 56 9.90 2.85 5.91
CA ALA A 56 9.13 1.74 6.44
C ALA A 56 8.55 2.06 7.83
N GLU A 57 9.34 2.67 8.71
CA GLU A 57 8.90 3.14 10.04
C GLU A 57 7.78 4.20 9.93
N LEU A 58 7.93 5.16 9.00
CA LEU A 58 6.89 6.15 8.72
C LEU A 58 5.60 5.50 8.25
N LEU A 59 5.67 4.52 7.35
CA LEU A 59 4.50 3.78 6.90
C LEU A 59 3.85 2.95 8.02
N GLN A 60 4.63 2.41 8.96
CA GLN A 60 4.08 1.72 10.13
C GLN A 60 3.31 2.68 11.03
N ARG A 61 3.86 3.86 11.32
CA ARG A 61 3.18 4.93 12.08
C ARG A 61 1.89 5.37 11.39
N ILE A 62 1.93 5.57 10.07
CA ILE A 62 0.76 5.96 9.28
C ILE A 62 -0.38 4.93 9.40
N ASN A 63 -0.03 3.64 9.34
CA ASN A 63 -0.99 2.54 9.40
C ASN A 63 -1.34 2.10 10.83
N HIS A 64 -0.71 2.69 11.85
CA HIS A 64 -1.01 2.38 13.24
C HIS A 64 -2.44 2.83 13.59
N SER A 65 -3.15 2.00 14.36
CA SER A 65 -4.51 2.26 14.82
C SER A 65 -4.75 1.54 16.14
N LEU A 66 -5.85 1.86 16.81
CA LEU A 66 -6.32 1.10 17.97
C LEU A 66 -6.53 -0.38 17.61
N SER A 67 -6.46 -1.24 18.62
CA SER A 67 -6.82 -2.64 18.44
C SER A 67 -8.29 -2.78 18.03
N GLN A 68 -8.64 -3.89 17.38
CA GLN A 68 -10.03 -4.15 17.01
C GLN A 68 -10.97 -4.19 18.24
N ILE A 69 -10.45 -4.67 19.38
CA ILE A 69 -11.19 -4.74 20.64
C ILE A 69 -11.50 -3.32 21.13
N ASP A 70 -10.50 -2.44 21.14
CA ASP A 70 -10.66 -1.04 21.56
C ASP A 70 -11.61 -0.29 20.61
N TRP A 71 -11.52 -0.52 19.30
CA TRP A 71 -12.47 0.06 18.33
C TRP A 71 -13.91 -0.39 18.57
N ASN A 72 -14.11 -1.67 18.87
CA ASN A 72 -15.45 -2.20 19.18
C ASN A 72 -15.98 -1.60 20.48
N ARG A 73 -15.13 -1.47 21.50
CA ARG A 73 -15.50 -0.84 22.77
C ARG A 73 -15.84 0.64 22.58
N TYR A 74 -15.01 1.38 21.87
CA TYR A 74 -15.23 2.77 21.52
C TYR A 74 -16.57 2.99 20.81
N ARG A 75 -16.87 2.19 19.77
CA ARG A 75 -18.17 2.25 19.07
C ARG A 75 -19.35 1.93 19.98
N THR A 76 -19.20 0.95 20.87
CA THR A 76 -20.25 0.60 21.84
C THR A 76 -20.54 1.76 22.79
N LEU A 77 -19.49 2.43 23.29
CA LEU A 77 -19.62 3.60 24.15
C LEU A 77 -20.25 4.79 23.42
N LEU A 78 -19.90 5.03 22.15
CA LEU A 78 -20.57 6.04 21.33
C LEU A 78 -22.06 5.74 21.18
N THR A 79 -22.45 4.50 20.86
CA THR A 79 -23.86 4.11 20.79
C THR A 79 -24.58 4.30 22.12
N LYS A 80 -23.94 4.00 23.25
CA LYS A 80 -24.52 4.23 24.57
C LYS A 80 -24.67 5.72 24.89
N ARG A 81 -23.71 6.55 24.50
CA ARG A 81 -23.77 8.01 24.61
C ARG A 81 -24.95 8.56 23.82
N ASP A 82 -25.09 8.13 22.56
CA ASP A 82 -26.15 8.61 21.66
C ASP A 82 -27.55 8.18 22.13
N ASN A 83 -27.65 7.04 22.83
CA ASN A 83 -28.87 6.57 23.50
C ASN A 83 -29.06 7.14 24.91
N ALA A 84 -28.17 8.01 25.40
CA ALA A 84 -28.19 8.59 26.75
C ALA A 84 -28.23 7.57 27.89
N VAL A 85 -27.64 6.38 27.70
CA VAL A 85 -27.55 5.30 28.71
C VAL A 85 -26.12 5.08 29.22
N LEU A 86 -25.22 6.00 28.92
CA LEU A 86 -23.81 5.92 29.30
C LEU A 86 -23.63 6.24 30.80
N THR A 87 -22.93 5.38 31.53
CA THR A 87 -22.61 5.63 32.93
C THR A 87 -21.42 6.59 33.08
N LEU A 88 -21.17 7.10 34.28
CA LEU A 88 -20.02 7.97 34.55
C LEU A 88 -18.67 7.26 34.30
N ASP A 89 -18.55 5.99 34.70
CA ASP A 89 -17.34 5.20 34.45
C ASP A 89 -17.13 4.97 32.95
N GLU A 90 -18.22 4.70 32.22
CA GLU A 90 -18.20 4.52 30.77
C GLU A 90 -17.90 5.83 30.02
N GLN A 91 -18.32 6.98 30.57
CA GLN A 91 -17.94 8.30 30.07
C GLN A 91 -16.44 8.55 30.23
N ALA A 92 -15.86 8.23 31.39
CA ALA A 92 -14.42 8.35 31.61
C ALA A 92 -13.62 7.43 30.66
N GLU A 93 -14.10 6.21 30.43
CA GLU A 93 -13.52 5.28 29.46
C GLU A 93 -13.60 5.81 28.02
N LEU A 94 -14.75 6.38 27.63
CA LEU A 94 -14.93 6.98 26.31
C LEU A 94 -13.96 8.15 26.08
N ILE A 95 -13.75 9.00 27.08
CA ILE A 95 -12.76 10.10 27.02
C ILE A 95 -11.36 9.51 26.80
N ALA A 96 -10.95 8.56 27.63
CA ALA A 96 -9.61 7.96 27.51
C ALA A 96 -9.37 7.28 26.16
N LEU A 97 -10.38 6.62 25.59
CA LEU A 97 -10.29 6.04 24.24
C LEU A 97 -10.22 7.13 23.16
N SER A 98 -10.99 8.21 23.30
CA SER A 98 -10.95 9.36 22.38
C SER A 98 -9.57 9.99 22.35
N ASP A 99 -8.98 10.25 23.52
CA ASP A 99 -7.63 10.83 23.65
C ASP A 99 -6.57 9.98 22.94
N ARG A 100 -6.69 8.63 23.05
CA ARG A 100 -5.79 7.71 22.33
C ARG A 100 -5.97 7.78 20.82
N VAL A 101 -7.21 7.84 20.33
CA VAL A 101 -7.48 8.00 18.89
C VAL A 101 -6.88 9.32 18.37
N GLU A 102 -7.04 10.40 19.13
CA GLU A 102 -6.47 11.70 18.78
C GLU A 102 -4.95 11.66 18.74
N ALA A 103 -4.30 11.08 19.76
CA ALA A 103 -2.85 10.92 19.80
C ALA A 103 -2.32 10.12 18.58
N ILE A 104 -2.99 9.02 18.22
CA ILE A 104 -2.65 8.23 17.03
C ILE A 104 -2.84 9.04 15.75
N ASN A 105 -3.91 9.84 15.64
CA ASN A 105 -4.15 10.68 14.48
C ASN A 105 -3.09 11.78 14.35
N VAL A 106 -2.65 12.38 15.45
CA VAL A 106 -1.56 13.37 15.47
C VAL A 106 -0.27 12.74 14.95
N ASP A 107 0.11 11.57 15.47
CA ASP A 107 1.30 10.85 15.00
C ASP A 107 1.20 10.48 13.51
N ARG A 108 0.01 10.02 13.06
CA ARG A 108 -0.24 9.73 11.64
C ARG A 108 -0.02 10.94 10.74
N ILE A 109 -0.51 12.12 11.13
CA ILE A 109 -0.36 13.35 10.34
C ILE A 109 1.11 13.80 10.31
N GLN A 110 1.83 13.65 11.43
CA GLN A 110 3.27 13.93 11.48
C GLN A 110 4.05 12.99 10.55
N ALA A 111 3.80 11.69 10.63
CA ALA A 111 4.43 10.68 9.78
C ALA A 111 4.11 10.88 8.29
N LEU A 112 2.86 11.24 7.93
CA LEU A 112 2.49 11.61 6.57
C LEU A 112 3.27 12.83 6.07
N THR A 113 3.45 13.83 6.92
CA THR A 113 4.19 15.05 6.58
C THR A 113 5.68 14.76 6.36
N GLU A 114 6.28 13.92 7.21
CA GLU A 114 7.67 13.47 7.10
C GLU A 114 7.89 12.61 5.84
N LEU A 115 6.96 11.70 5.54
CA LEU A 115 7.02 10.87 4.34
C LEU A 115 6.86 11.69 3.07
N ALA A 116 5.96 12.69 3.07
CA ALA A 116 5.77 13.62 1.97
C ALA A 116 7.07 14.40 1.66
N LYS A 117 7.76 14.90 2.69
CA LYS A 117 9.07 15.55 2.54
C LYS A 117 10.12 14.61 1.95
N THR A 118 10.22 13.39 2.48
CA THR A 118 11.19 12.37 2.01
C THR A 118 10.95 12.00 0.54
N ARG A 119 9.69 11.93 0.12
CA ARG A 119 9.31 11.65 -1.27
C ARG A 119 9.24 12.88 -2.17
N GLN A 120 9.48 14.08 -1.64
CA GLN A 120 9.33 15.37 -2.34
C GLN A 120 7.95 15.52 -3.00
N ARG A 121 6.91 15.07 -2.31
CA ARG A 121 5.50 15.17 -2.75
C ARG A 121 4.70 16.00 -1.77
N THR A 122 3.52 16.44 -2.18
CA THR A 122 2.56 17.03 -1.23
C THR A 122 1.90 15.93 -0.40
N VAL A 123 1.44 16.28 0.80
CA VAL A 123 0.68 15.35 1.64
C VAL A 123 -0.59 14.87 0.92
N LYS A 124 -1.22 15.76 0.14
CA LYS A 124 -2.43 15.45 -0.64
C LYS A 124 -2.16 14.37 -1.71
N ASP A 125 -1.07 14.51 -2.46
CA ASP A 125 -0.69 13.52 -3.48
C ASP A 125 -0.33 12.18 -2.83
N LEU A 126 0.34 12.21 -1.68
CA LEU A 126 0.71 11.02 -0.93
C LEU A 126 -0.52 10.27 -0.39
N ILE A 127 -1.52 10.99 0.13
CA ILE A 127 -2.79 10.40 0.59
C ILE A 127 -3.51 9.68 -0.57
N ALA A 128 -3.56 10.30 -1.75
CA ALA A 128 -4.15 9.71 -2.95
C ALA A 128 -3.37 8.46 -3.42
N GLU A 129 -2.04 8.53 -3.42
CA GLU A 129 -1.15 7.43 -3.81
C GLU A 129 -1.28 6.21 -2.89
N LEU A 130 -1.35 6.45 -1.57
CA LEU A 130 -1.46 5.40 -0.56
C LEU A 130 -2.90 4.85 -0.43
N GLY A 131 -3.86 5.36 -1.20
CA GLY A 131 -5.26 4.96 -1.11
C GLY A 131 -5.89 5.28 0.25
N LEU A 132 -5.29 6.21 1.01
CA LEU A 132 -5.80 6.62 2.30
C LEU A 132 -7.04 7.47 2.06
N LYS A 133 -8.21 6.98 2.49
CA LYS A 133 -9.42 7.79 2.45
C LYS A 133 -9.25 8.93 3.48
N PRO A 134 -9.51 10.20 3.10
CA PRO A 134 -9.68 11.24 4.10
C PRO A 134 -10.70 10.75 5.11
N ILE A 135 -10.33 10.72 6.39
CA ILE A 135 -11.29 10.43 7.45
C ILE A 135 -12.22 11.65 7.45
N ALA A 136 -13.36 11.54 6.78
CA ALA A 136 -14.40 12.53 6.85
C ALA A 136 -14.88 12.53 8.31
N HIS A 137 -14.51 13.58 9.04
CA HIS A 137 -15.13 13.88 10.32
C HIS A 137 -16.59 14.24 10.01
N ALA A 138 -17.50 13.29 10.28
CA ALA A 138 -18.94 13.51 10.30
C ALA A 138 -19.36 13.82 11.73
#